data_AF-A0A844U4M0-F1
#
_entry.id   AF-A0A844U4M0-F1
#
_cell.length_a   1.000
_cell.length_b   1.000
_cell.length_c   1.000
_cell.angle_alpha   90.00
_cell.angle_beta   90.00
_cell.angle_gamma   90.00
#
_symmetry.space_group_name_H-M   'P 1'
#
loop_
_entity.id
_entity.type
_entity.pdbx_description
1 polymer ?
#
loop_
_entity_poly.entity_id
_entity_poly.type
_entity_poly.pdbx_seq_one_letter_code
_entity_poly.pdbx_strand_id
1 'polypeptide(L)'
;MEITSTKISDIAGGVALATTLDGERIDSYVIAGVSDLEAIAEIVPAEKVQAGADIHATMVDDIETAQEQVDQVLENVNPGDVAVFFCADEDAYNAALDLLGLPID
;
A
#
# COMPACT_ATOMS: atom_id res chain seq x y z
N MET A 1 17.03 -0.14 -1.16
CA MET A 1 15.84 -0.82 -0.66
C MET A 1 15.44 -1.82 -1.72
N GLU A 2 15.50 -3.10 -1.41
CA GLU A 2 14.97 -4.14 -2.30
C GLU A 2 13.49 -4.33 -1.98
N ILE A 3 12.61 -3.94 -2.90
CA ILE A 3 11.17 -4.11 -2.77
C ILE A 3 10.69 -5.10 -3.82
N THR A 4 9.91 -6.08 -3.41
CA THR A 4 9.20 -6.95 -4.34
C THR A 4 7.80 -7.18 -3.83
N SER A 5 6.81 -6.92 -4.68
CA SER A 5 5.41 -7.17 -4.35
C SER A 5 4.83 -8.28 -5.22
N THR A 6 3.91 -9.03 -4.63
CA THR A 6 3.08 -10.00 -5.34
C THR A 6 1.62 -9.67 -5.09
N LYS A 7 0.83 -9.54 -6.15
CA LYS A 7 -0.61 -9.36 -6.02
C LYS A 7 -1.25 -10.61 -5.41
N ILE A 8 -1.95 -10.41 -4.30
CA ILE A 8 -2.67 -11.47 -3.58
C ILE A 8 -4.13 -11.55 -4.06
N SER A 9 -4.80 -10.40 -4.15
CA SER A 9 -6.19 -10.32 -4.59
C SER A 9 -6.53 -8.92 -5.07
N ASP A 10 -7.54 -8.82 -5.93
CA ASP A 10 -8.21 -7.56 -6.23
C ASP A 10 -9.19 -7.22 -5.08
N ILE A 11 -9.30 -5.94 -4.74
CA ILE A 11 -10.19 -5.40 -3.71
C ILE A 11 -11.06 -4.27 -4.31
N ALA A 12 -12.03 -3.78 -3.55
CA ALA A 12 -12.86 -2.66 -4.00
C ALA A 12 -11.99 -1.42 -4.24
N GLY A 13 -11.89 -1.01 -5.51
CA GLY A 13 -11.12 0.17 -5.92
C GLY A 13 -9.60 -0.02 -5.93
N GLY A 14 -9.08 -1.24 -5.80
CA GLY A 14 -7.63 -1.42 -5.69
C GLY A 14 -7.14 -2.86 -5.68
N VAL A 15 -5.93 -3.05 -5.16
CA VAL A 15 -5.28 -4.36 -5.04
C VAL A 15 -4.66 -4.55 -3.66
N ALA A 16 -4.73 -5.79 -3.17
CA ALA A 16 -4.01 -6.25 -2.00
C ALA A 16 -2.73 -6.97 -2.45
N LEU A 17 -1.61 -6.58 -1.89
CA LEU A 17 -0.28 -7.07 -2.22
C LEU A 17 0.41 -7.63 -0.98
N ALA A 18 1.23 -8.66 -1.19
CA ALA A 18 2.24 -9.07 -0.24
C ALA A 18 3.56 -8.46 -0.67
N THR A 19 4.07 -7.52 0.11
CA THR A 19 5.31 -6.80 -0.17
C THR A 19 6.42 -7.36 0.70
N THR A 20 7.57 -7.63 0.09
CA THR A 20 8.80 -7.97 0.79
C THR A 20 9.75 -6.78 0.66
N LEU A 21 10.13 -6.22 1.81
CA LEU A 21 11.00 -5.06 1.98
C LEU A 21 12.31 -5.53 2.61
N ASP A 22 13.41 -5.55 1.86
CA ASP A 22 14.74 -5.97 2.34
C ASP A 22 14.72 -7.36 3.08
N GLY A 23 13.82 -8.25 2.65
CA GLY A 23 13.61 -9.60 3.22
C GLY A 23 12.53 -9.70 4.30
N GLU A 24 11.98 -8.58 4.76
CA GLU A 24 10.90 -8.50 5.74
C GLU A 24 9.54 -8.41 5.03
N ARG A 25 8.52 -9.06 5.59
CA ARG A 25 7.19 -9.09 4.95
C ARG A 25 6.23 -8.10 5.60
N ILE A 26 5.54 -7.37 4.73
CA ILE A 26 4.42 -6.51 5.08
C ILE A 26 3.26 -6.80 4.13
N ASP A 27 2.05 -6.48 4.58
CA ASP A 27 0.89 -6.44 3.69
C ASP A 27 0.73 -5.00 3.19
N SER A 28 0.55 -4.81 1.89
CA SER A 28 0.31 -3.49 1.32
C SER A 28 -0.96 -3.47 0.49
N TYR A 29 -1.63 -2.32 0.51
CA TYR A 29 -2.89 -2.10 -0.19
C TYR A 29 -2.75 -0.81 -0.99
N VAL A 30 -3.05 -0.87 -2.29
CA VAL A 30 -3.05 0.30 -3.16
C VAL A 30 -4.45 0.47 -3.72
N ILE A 31 -5.04 1.65 -3.54
CA ILE A 31 -6.44 1.93 -3.88
C ILE A 31 -6.50 3.19 -4.74
N ALA A 32 -7.19 3.12 -5.87
CA ALA A 32 -7.45 4.26 -6.75
C ALA A 32 -8.83 4.89 -6.47
N GLY A 33 -8.88 6.22 -6.44
CA GLY A 33 -10.14 6.98 -6.44
C GLY A 33 -10.94 6.92 -5.12
N VAL A 34 -10.39 6.31 -4.07
CA VAL A 34 -10.92 6.38 -2.71
C VAL A 34 -10.09 7.40 -1.95
N SER A 35 -10.71 8.50 -1.53
CA SER A 35 -10.04 9.57 -0.75
C SER A 35 -10.36 9.52 0.74
N ASP A 36 -11.12 8.51 1.19
CA ASP A 36 -11.60 8.40 2.56
C ASP A 36 -10.81 7.37 3.35
N LEU A 37 -9.96 7.86 4.27
CA LEU A 37 -9.25 7.04 5.26
C LEU A 37 -10.23 6.25 6.15
N GLU A 38 -11.49 6.67 6.25
CA GLU A 38 -12.53 5.92 6.96
C GLU A 38 -12.81 4.56 6.31
N ALA A 39 -12.54 4.41 5.00
CA ALA A 39 -12.68 3.15 4.28
C ALA A 39 -11.60 2.10 4.64
N ILE A 40 -10.55 2.47 5.38
CA ILE A 40 -9.49 1.54 5.84
C ILE A 40 -10.10 0.33 6.56
N ALA A 41 -11.14 0.54 7.38
CA ALA A 41 -11.78 -0.54 8.13
C ALA A 41 -12.52 -1.56 7.23
N GLU A 42 -12.89 -1.16 6.02
CA GLU A 42 -13.52 -2.04 5.02
C GLU A 42 -12.48 -2.71 4.10
N ILE A 43 -11.30 -2.09 3.95
CA ILE A 43 -10.21 -2.56 3.10
C ILE A 43 -9.31 -3.54 3.85
N VAL A 44 -8.86 -3.15 5.05
CA VAL A 44 -7.92 -3.92 5.86
C VAL A 44 -8.68 -4.99 6.64
N PRO A 45 -8.37 -6.29 6.44
CA PRO A 45 -9.03 -7.36 7.18
C PRO A 45 -8.84 -7.19 8.69
N ALA A 46 -9.94 -7.31 9.43
CA ALA A 46 -9.91 -7.21 10.90
C ALA A 46 -8.96 -8.23 11.55
N GLU A 47 -8.64 -9.34 10.87
CA GLU A 47 -7.66 -10.34 11.31
C GLU A 47 -6.24 -9.77 11.43
N LYS A 48 -5.86 -8.82 10.56
CA LYS A 48 -4.53 -8.17 10.61
C LYS A 48 -4.42 -7.27 11.84
N VAL A 49 -5.44 -6.47 12.10
CA VAL A 49 -5.51 -5.61 13.29
C VAL A 49 -5.56 -6.44 14.56
N GLN A 50 -6.33 -7.54 14.58
CA GLN A 50 -6.38 -8.46 15.71
C GLN A 50 -5.06 -9.18 15.97
N ALA A 51 -4.25 -9.40 14.93
CA ALA A 51 -2.90 -9.93 15.06
C ALA A 51 -1.89 -8.92 15.63
N GLY A 52 -2.32 -7.67 15.85
CA GLY A 52 -1.50 -6.59 16.39
C GLY A 52 -0.72 -5.80 15.34
N ALA A 53 -1.09 -5.91 14.06
CA ALA A 53 -0.49 -5.09 13.00
C ALA A 53 -0.89 -3.62 13.14
N ASP A 54 0.09 -2.73 13.09
CA ASP A 54 -0.18 -1.30 12.95
C ASP A 54 -0.52 -0.97 11.49
N ILE A 55 -1.46 -0.03 11.30
CA ILE A 55 -1.87 0.42 9.97
C ILE A 55 -1.21 1.76 9.69
N HIS A 56 -0.35 1.79 8.67
CA HIS A 56 0.26 2.99 8.15
C HIS A 56 -0.42 3.37 6.83
N ALA A 57 -1.16 4.47 6.84
CA ALA A 57 -1.91 4.92 5.67
C ALA A 57 -1.43 6.30 5.22
N THR A 58 -1.34 6.50 3.90
CA THR A 58 -1.04 7.81 3.31
C THR A 58 -1.89 8.04 2.05
N MET A 59 -2.04 9.31 1.68
CA MET A 59 -2.56 9.68 0.37
C MET A 59 -1.41 9.86 -0.62
N VAL A 60 -1.67 9.43 -1.85
CA VAL A 60 -0.79 9.57 -3.00
C VAL A 60 -1.50 10.51 -3.98
N ASP A 61 -1.16 11.80 -3.91
CA ASP A 61 -1.89 12.85 -4.61
C ASP A 61 -1.59 12.86 -6.11
N ASP A 62 -0.32 12.67 -6.48
CA ASP A 62 0.14 12.69 -7.87
C ASP A 62 1.49 11.97 -8.02
N ILE A 63 1.91 11.71 -9.27
CA ILE A 63 3.15 10.98 -9.58
C ILE A 63 4.37 11.67 -8.95
N GLU A 64 4.39 13.00 -8.91
CA GLU A 64 5.57 13.77 -8.47
C GLU A 64 5.82 13.59 -6.97
N THR A 65 4.77 13.49 -6.15
CA THR A 65 4.88 13.27 -4.71
C THR A 65 4.84 11.80 -4.31
N ALA A 66 4.43 10.90 -5.23
CA ALA A 66 4.22 9.49 -4.93
C ALA A 66 5.44 8.81 -4.31
N GLN A 67 6.64 9.08 -4.82
CA GLN A 67 7.86 8.50 -4.27
C GLN A 67 8.08 8.89 -2.81
N GLU A 68 8.00 10.18 -2.49
CA GLU A 68 8.21 10.66 -1.12
C GLU A 68 7.14 10.11 -0.17
N GLN A 69 5.88 10.10 -0.59
CA GLN A 69 4.76 9.61 0.22
C GLN A 69 4.84 8.10 0.48
N VAL A 70 5.23 7.33 -0.54
CA VAL A 70 5.43 5.87 -0.41
C VAL A 70 6.62 5.57 0.50
N ASP A 71 7.77 6.20 0.26
CA ASP A 71 8.98 6.01 1.06
C ASP A 71 8.71 6.35 2.53
N GLN A 72 8.01 7.44 2.83
CA GLN A 72 7.65 7.80 4.20
C GLN A 72 6.87 6.69 4.93
N VAL A 73 5.93 6.01 4.26
CA VAL A 73 5.21 4.88 4.87
C VAL A 73 6.13 3.68 5.02
N LEU A 74 6.90 3.34 3.99
CA LEU A 74 7.79 2.17 4.00
C LEU A 74 8.95 2.31 5.00
N GLU A 75 9.37 3.53 5.34
CA GLU A 75 10.37 3.79 6.37
C GLU A 75 9.80 3.68 7.80
N ASN A 76 8.49 3.82 7.97
CA ASN A 76 7.81 3.75 9.27
C ASN A 76 7.14 2.39 9.54
N VAL A 77 6.93 1.57 8.50
CA VAL A 77 6.29 0.26 8.59
C VAL A 77 7.24 -0.77 9.21
N ASN A 78 6.72 -1.60 10.11
CA ASN A 78 7.47 -2.71 10.70
C ASN A 78 7.06 -4.05 10.08
N PRO A 79 7.86 -5.11 10.26
CA PRO A 79 7.49 -6.44 9.81
C PRO A 79 6.17 -6.90 10.42
N GLY A 80 5.21 -7.28 9.56
CA GLY A 80 3.85 -7.66 9.97
C GLY A 80 2.85 -6.51 10.06
N ASP A 81 3.28 -5.26 9.88
CA ASP A 81 2.38 -4.11 9.74
C ASP A 81 1.71 -4.08 8.37
N VAL A 82 0.72 -3.19 8.26
CA VAL A 82 -0.06 -2.96 7.05
C VAL A 82 0.22 -1.57 6.50
N ALA A 83 0.60 -1.48 5.22
CA ALA A 83 0.72 -0.23 4.49
C ALA A 83 -0.51 -0.01 3.58
N VAL A 84 -1.09 1.19 3.59
CA VAL A 84 -2.26 1.54 2.77
C VAL A 84 -2.00 2.83 2.01
N PHE A 85 -2.13 2.78 0.68
CA PHE A 85 -1.88 3.89 -0.22
C PHE A 85 -3.17 4.27 -0.94
N PHE A 86 -3.66 5.48 -0.67
CA PHE A 86 -4.85 6.04 -1.30
C PHE A 86 -4.46 6.97 -2.44
N CYS A 87 -4.57 6.48 -3.66
CA CYS A 87 -4.18 7.19 -4.87
C CYS A 87 -5.34 8.05 -5.40
N ALA A 88 -5.07 9.32 -5.64
CA ALA A 88 -6.06 10.28 -6.13
C ALA A 88 -6.56 9.92 -7.54
N ASP A 89 -5.67 9.39 -8.38
CA ASP A 89 -5.94 9.04 -9.77
C ASP A 89 -5.14 7.81 -10.24
N GLU A 90 -5.35 7.43 -11.50
CA GLU A 90 -4.73 6.26 -12.12
C GLU A 90 -3.21 6.42 -12.30
N ASP A 91 -2.73 7.65 -12.50
CA ASP A 91 -1.32 7.96 -12.65
C ASP A 91 -0.59 7.75 -11.31
N ALA A 92 -1.14 8.31 -10.22
CA ALA A 92 -0.67 8.07 -8.85
C ALA A 92 -0.73 6.59 -8.46
N TYR A 93 -1.79 5.89 -8.87
CA TYR A 93 -1.96 4.47 -8.62
C TYR A 93 -0.88 3.60 -9.28
N ASN A 94 -0.62 3.84 -10.57
CA ASN A 94 0.42 3.11 -11.29
C ASN A 94 1.81 3.43 -10.73
N ALA A 95 2.08 4.69 -10.36
CA ALA A 95 3.33 5.08 -9.73
C ALA A 95 3.56 4.34 -8.40
N ALA A 96 2.54 4.26 -7.54
CA ALA A 96 2.65 3.55 -6.26
C ALA A 96 2.93 2.05 -6.46
N LEU A 97 2.28 1.41 -7.43
CA LEU A 97 2.52 0.00 -7.74
C LEU A 97 3.94 -0.28 -8.27
N ASP A 98 4.45 0.60 -9.14
CA ASP A 98 5.82 0.52 -9.66
C ASP A 98 6.85 0.64 -8.54
N LEU A 99 6.66 1.61 -7.64
CA LEU A 99 7.50 1.82 -6.45
C LEU A 99 7.47 0.61 -5.50
N LEU A 100 6.32 -0.06 -5.38
CA LEU A 100 6.18 -1.28 -4.60
C LEU A 100 6.77 -2.52 -5.31
N GLY A 101 7.36 -2.37 -6.49
CA GLY A 101 7.98 -3.48 -7.22
C GLY A 101 6.98 -4.49 -7.77
N LEU A 102 5.73 -4.06 -8.02
CA LEU A 102 4.77 -4.84 -8.80
C LEU A 102 4.88 -4.40 -10.27
N PRO A 103 5.39 -5.23 -11.18
CA PRO A 103 5.42 -4.88 -12.59
C PRO A 103 3.98 -4.74 -13.12
N ILE A 104 3.65 -3.56 -13.63
CA ILE A 104 2.47 -3.36 -14.47
C ILE A 104 2.85 -3.86 -15.87
N ASP A 105 2.22 -4.95 -16.33
CA ASP A 105 2.40 -5.49 -17.69
C ASP A 105 1.65 -4.65 -18.74
#